data_AF-A0A5C7GRI8-F1
#
_entry.id   AF-A0A5C7GRI8-F1
#
_cell.length_a   1.000
_cell.length_b   1.000
_cell.length_c   1.000
_cell.angle_alpha   90.00
_cell.angle_beta   90.00
_cell.angle_gamma   90.00
#
_symmetry.space_group_name_H-M   'P 1'
#
loop_
_entity.id
_entity.type
_entity.pdbx_description
1 polymer ?
#
loop_
_entity_poly.entity_id
_entity_poly.type
_entity_poly.pdbx_seq_one_letter_code
_entity_poly.pdbx_strand_id
1 'polypeptide(L)'
;MLSIRVISTLNINWTHCYDTGNFTADSTYATNRNLLLSSLASNIITVLKSGFYNTTIGQEPDKVYGLALCRGDVSSEDCSSCVNSTSQHIMSTCHSQKEALMWDGDPALCFVHYADHSLFGKLGIDVPINPYYIGNNLTMNLTEFDQIWQPLMENTEKEASMGSSRMKFASQEANLTSIQTIYALMQCTPDLSQSDCYSCLTRCVAEYINCCHGKEGGGVQLPNCVLRWNLYPFYNDKDMTDDELELPSSPPSPLSPPPPPPPPLLSNSTTIKGNGDNITRALIIVIVVPAAVLMILIISISIFFPKRNLKEKITEKIRNGEISSTAASHVVAGKRTANRGSDELATPTNAWVYKERPESGSSCPEKDKFLYAAMSFRNLFVFLSFYMLSIRVISTLATDWTYCYDTRNFTAGSTYATNHNLLLSSLASNITPLPKSGFYNTTIGQEPDQVYGLALCRGDISSEDCSSCVNSTSQHIMSTCHSQKEALMWDGSYEDPSRCFVHYADSSLFGKLVYDPIFLYCIGNNLKSTQNILYSK
;
A
#
# COMPACT_ATOMS: atom_id res chain seq x y z
N MET A 1 -7.62 -20.37 -9.21
CA MET A 1 -7.98 -19.08 -9.83
C MET A 1 -7.87 -18.04 -8.72
N LEU A 2 -6.67 -17.49 -8.50
CA LEU A 2 -6.50 -16.35 -7.58
C LEU A 2 -6.85 -15.09 -8.37
N SER A 3 -7.89 -14.38 -7.94
CA SER A 3 -8.21 -13.06 -8.45
C SER A 3 -7.34 -12.05 -7.69
N ILE A 4 -6.31 -11.52 -8.35
CA ILE A 4 -5.48 -10.43 -7.81
C ILE A 4 -6.32 -9.16 -7.92
N ARG A 5 -6.88 -8.70 -6.81
CA ARG A 5 -7.57 -7.41 -6.74
C ARG A 5 -6.51 -6.34 -6.50
N VAL A 6 -6.29 -5.50 -7.53
CA VAL A 6 -5.53 -4.26 -7.41
C VAL A 6 -6.29 -3.36 -6.43
N ILE A 7 -5.76 -3.16 -5.23
CA ILE A 7 -6.23 -2.12 -4.31
C ILE A 7 -5.73 -0.81 -4.90
N SER A 8 -6.58 -0.11 -5.64
CA SER A 8 -6.36 1.31 -5.93
C SER A 8 -6.34 2.05 -4.58
N THR A 9 -5.28 2.79 -4.28
CA THR A 9 -5.27 3.79 -3.20
C THR A 9 -6.29 4.87 -3.57
N LEU A 10 -7.55 4.62 -3.23
CA LEU A 10 -8.59 5.62 -3.25
C LEU A 10 -8.17 6.66 -2.22
N ASN A 11 -7.95 7.90 -2.65
CA ASN A 11 -7.72 8.97 -1.73
C ASN A 11 -9.03 9.28 -1.00
N ILE A 12 -9.14 8.77 0.23
CA ILE A 12 -10.31 8.90 1.12
C ILE A 12 -10.30 10.26 1.83
N ASN A 13 -9.36 11.12 1.46
CA ASN A 13 -9.30 12.51 1.87
C ASN A 13 -10.53 13.26 1.37
N TRP A 14 -11.14 14.02 2.26
CA TRP A 14 -12.33 14.78 1.95
C TRP A 14 -12.27 16.13 2.62
N THR A 15 -12.49 17.19 1.85
CA THR A 15 -12.53 18.57 2.33
C THR A 15 -13.86 19.19 1.96
N HIS A 16 -14.46 19.93 2.89
CA HIS A 16 -15.64 20.73 2.64
C HIS A 16 -15.46 22.14 3.20
N CYS A 17 -15.50 23.13 2.31
CA CYS A 17 -15.51 24.55 2.66
C CYS A 17 -16.96 25.04 2.61
N TYR A 18 -17.47 25.58 3.72
CA TYR A 18 -18.87 26.02 3.79
C TYR A 18 -19.06 27.44 3.23
N ASP A 19 -20.24 27.68 2.64
CA ASP A 19 -20.65 29.00 2.14
C ASP A 19 -21.42 29.82 3.21
N THR A 20 -21.21 29.54 4.49
CA THR A 20 -21.91 30.17 5.63
C THR A 20 -21.38 31.56 5.98
N GLY A 21 -20.23 31.95 5.43
CA GLY A 21 -19.66 33.28 5.56
C GLY A 21 -18.18 33.31 5.20
N ASN A 22 -17.69 34.48 4.74
CA ASN A 22 -16.28 34.68 4.41
C ASN A 22 -15.63 35.74 5.30
N PHE A 23 -14.35 35.56 5.59
CA PHE A 23 -13.49 36.53 6.25
C PHE A 23 -12.50 37.16 5.25
N THR A 24 -11.90 38.30 5.60
CA THR A 24 -10.84 38.93 4.80
C THR A 24 -9.46 38.53 5.33
N ALA A 25 -8.44 38.43 4.47
CA ALA A 25 -7.11 37.93 4.84
C ALA A 25 -6.47 38.68 6.03
N ASP A 26 -6.72 40.00 6.14
CA ASP A 26 -6.17 40.85 7.20
C ASP A 26 -7.09 40.98 8.44
N SER A 27 -8.18 40.19 8.51
CA SER A 27 -9.10 40.23 9.64
C SER A 27 -8.54 39.60 10.91
N THR A 28 -9.08 40.02 12.06
CA THR A 28 -8.80 39.38 13.34
C THR A 28 -9.25 37.91 13.34
N TYR A 29 -10.39 37.59 12.72
CA TYR A 29 -10.83 36.21 12.49
C TYR A 29 -9.76 35.36 11.78
N ALA A 30 -9.16 35.88 10.69
CA ALA A 30 -8.12 35.15 9.95
C ALA A 30 -6.91 34.81 10.84
N THR A 31 -6.49 35.77 11.66
CA THR A 31 -5.37 35.57 12.61
C THR A 31 -5.74 34.53 13.67
N ASN A 32 -6.94 34.64 14.27
CA ASN A 32 -7.42 33.69 15.28
C ASN A 32 -7.56 32.27 14.72
N ARG A 33 -8.04 32.14 13.48
CA ARG A 33 -8.21 30.85 12.79
C ARG A 33 -6.87 30.18 12.48
N ASN A 34 -5.89 30.95 12.00
CA ASN A 34 -4.54 30.42 11.73
C ASN A 34 -3.81 30.01 13.03
N LEU A 35 -3.97 30.79 14.11
CA LEU A 35 -3.45 30.44 15.43
C LEU A 35 -4.11 29.16 15.95
N LEU A 36 -5.44 29.02 15.79
CA LEU A 36 -6.18 27.86 16.25
C LEU A 36 -5.69 26.61 15.53
N LEU A 37 -5.69 26.61 14.19
CA LEU A 37 -5.28 25.47 13.38
C LEU A 37 -3.82 25.07 13.63
N SER A 38 -2.92 26.05 13.79
CA SER A 38 -1.51 25.77 14.11
C SER A 38 -1.29 25.17 15.51
N SER A 39 -2.26 25.34 16.42
CA SER A 39 -2.17 24.84 17.81
C SER A 39 -2.73 23.42 17.99
N LEU A 40 -3.53 22.91 17.05
CA LEU A 40 -4.26 21.64 17.25
C LEU A 40 -3.31 20.45 17.46
N ALA A 41 -2.26 20.35 16.64
CA ALA A 41 -1.34 19.21 16.66
C ALA A 41 -0.53 19.09 17.97
N SER A 42 -0.07 20.19 18.54
CA SER A 42 0.69 20.14 19.80
C SER A 42 -0.19 19.87 21.02
N ASN A 43 -1.45 20.35 21.00
CA ASN A 43 -2.39 20.15 22.09
C ASN A 43 -2.99 18.75 22.12
N ILE A 44 -3.19 18.10 20.97
CA ILE A 44 -3.76 16.74 20.94
C ILE A 44 -2.83 15.71 21.59
N ILE A 45 -1.50 15.92 21.54
CA ILE A 45 -0.50 15.10 22.24
C ILE A 45 -0.52 15.38 23.74
N THR A 46 -0.50 16.67 24.12
CA THR A 46 -0.17 17.09 25.48
C THR A 46 -1.34 17.04 26.45
N VAL A 47 -2.58 17.18 25.96
CA VAL A 47 -3.73 17.39 26.85
C VAL A 47 -4.48 16.08 27.15
N LEU A 48 -4.55 15.11 26.22
CA LEU A 48 -5.54 14.03 26.38
C LEU A 48 -5.07 12.60 26.14
N LYS A 49 -3.94 12.33 25.44
CA LYS A 49 -3.60 10.97 24.92
C LYS A 49 -4.78 10.25 24.22
N SER A 50 -5.88 10.95 23.94
CA SER A 50 -7.18 10.37 23.58
C SER A 50 -7.56 10.64 22.14
N GLY A 51 -6.67 11.27 21.35
CA GLY A 51 -6.91 11.53 19.94
C GLY A 51 -8.08 12.47 19.67
N PHE A 52 -8.52 13.27 20.63
CA PHE A 52 -9.55 14.30 20.41
C PHE A 52 -9.13 15.56 21.14
N TYR A 53 -9.34 16.72 20.52
CA TYR A 53 -9.10 18.02 21.16
C TYR A 53 -10.03 19.06 20.56
N ASN A 54 -10.64 19.88 21.40
CA ASN A 54 -11.44 21.02 20.98
C ASN A 54 -10.97 22.29 21.71
N THR A 55 -11.05 23.43 21.03
CA THR A 55 -10.58 24.70 21.58
C THR A 55 -11.22 25.89 20.91
N THR A 56 -11.03 27.06 21.50
CA THR A 56 -11.51 28.34 20.97
C THR A 56 -10.42 29.40 21.07
N ILE A 57 -10.30 30.24 20.06
CA ILE A 57 -9.38 31.38 20.07
C ILE A 57 -10.13 32.66 19.68
N GLY A 58 -9.80 33.76 20.36
CA GLY A 58 -10.39 35.07 20.09
C GLY A 58 -11.60 35.40 20.97
N GLN A 59 -12.23 36.54 20.67
CA GLN A 59 -13.43 37.05 21.32
C GLN A 59 -14.43 37.46 20.23
N GLU A 60 -15.71 37.58 20.59
CA GLU A 60 -16.73 38.05 19.65
C GLU A 60 -16.37 39.44 19.10
N PRO A 61 -16.53 39.70 17.79
CA PRO A 61 -17.16 38.84 16.76
C PRO A 61 -16.18 37.93 16.00
N ASP A 62 -14.90 37.90 16.38
CA ASP A 62 -13.81 37.19 15.69
C ASP A 62 -13.42 35.88 16.37
N LYS A 63 -14.30 35.31 17.18
CA LYS A 63 -14.05 34.04 17.88
C LYS A 63 -14.10 32.88 16.89
N VAL A 64 -13.13 31.98 17.01
CA VAL A 64 -13.04 30.76 16.21
C VAL A 64 -13.16 29.56 17.12
N TYR A 65 -14.03 28.62 16.76
CA TYR A 65 -14.15 27.31 17.36
C TYR A 65 -13.44 26.31 16.46
N GLY A 66 -12.76 25.32 17.05
CA GLY A 66 -12.27 24.22 16.26
C GLY A 66 -12.01 22.97 17.08
N LEU A 67 -11.97 21.85 16.37
CA LEU A 67 -11.73 20.55 16.94
C LEU A 67 -10.90 19.69 15.98
N ALA A 68 -10.18 18.75 16.57
CA ALA A 68 -9.44 17.71 15.87
C ALA A 68 -9.78 16.35 16.48
N LEU A 69 -9.88 15.34 15.62
CA LEU A 69 -10.11 13.95 16.00
C LEU A 69 -9.12 13.06 15.24
N CYS A 70 -8.51 12.11 15.92
CA CYS A 70 -7.67 11.06 15.37
C CYS A 70 -8.39 9.73 15.52
N ARG A 71 -8.09 8.81 14.61
CA ARG A 71 -8.62 7.47 14.68
C ARG A 71 -8.18 6.76 15.95
N GLY A 72 -9.09 5.99 16.55
CA GLY A 72 -8.93 5.47 17.90
C GLY A 72 -7.72 4.55 18.11
N ASP A 73 -7.16 3.97 17.06
CA ASP A 73 -6.06 2.99 17.03
C ASP A 73 -4.70 3.58 16.59
N VAL A 74 -4.63 4.89 16.36
CA VAL A 74 -3.43 5.58 15.85
C VAL A 74 -2.52 6.06 16.99
N SER A 75 -1.20 6.04 16.75
CA SER A 75 -0.20 6.52 17.72
C SER A 75 -0.33 8.04 17.94
N SER A 76 0.19 8.55 19.07
CA SER A 76 0.15 10.00 19.33
C SER A 76 0.97 10.80 18.32
N GLU A 77 2.06 10.23 17.82
CA GLU A 77 2.94 10.84 16.82
C GLU A 77 2.26 10.94 15.45
N ASP A 78 1.67 9.83 14.99
CA ASP A 78 0.94 9.79 13.72
C ASP A 78 -0.31 10.68 13.77
N CYS A 79 -1.01 10.69 14.90
CA CYS A 79 -2.14 11.58 15.14
C CYS A 79 -1.74 13.05 15.01
N SER A 80 -0.66 13.47 15.70
CA SER A 80 -0.16 14.84 15.62
C SER A 80 0.32 15.20 14.22
N SER A 81 1.04 14.29 13.56
CA SER A 81 1.52 14.49 12.19
C SER A 81 0.37 14.70 11.22
N CYS A 82 -0.66 13.85 11.30
CA CYS A 82 -1.89 13.98 10.51
C CYS A 82 -2.56 15.33 10.77
N VAL A 83 -2.88 15.65 12.03
CA VAL A 83 -3.57 16.90 12.40
C VAL A 83 -2.79 18.13 11.94
N ASN A 84 -1.46 18.13 12.05
CA ASN A 84 -0.62 19.22 11.56
C ASN A 84 -0.71 19.38 10.04
N SER A 85 -0.60 18.28 9.28
CA SER A 85 -0.73 18.31 7.82
C SER A 85 -2.12 18.75 7.39
N THR A 86 -3.17 18.21 8.00
CA THR A 86 -4.57 18.55 7.71
C THR A 86 -4.86 20.01 8.03
N SER A 87 -4.34 20.52 9.14
CA SER A 87 -4.48 21.93 9.51
C SER A 87 -3.83 22.85 8.47
N GLN A 88 -2.69 22.47 7.91
CA GLN A 88 -2.06 23.22 6.82
C GLN A 88 -2.87 23.13 5.51
N HIS A 89 -3.35 21.93 5.16
CA HIS A 89 -4.13 21.69 3.95
C HIS A 89 -5.48 22.40 3.95
N ILE A 90 -6.20 22.38 5.06
CA ILE A 90 -7.49 23.04 5.16
C ILE A 90 -7.34 24.57 5.07
N MET A 91 -6.21 25.12 5.55
CA MET A 91 -5.88 26.53 5.39
C MET A 91 -5.62 26.91 3.92
N SER A 92 -4.91 26.06 3.18
CA SER A 92 -4.59 26.30 1.76
C SER A 92 -5.74 25.98 0.82
N THR A 93 -6.69 25.13 1.22
CA THR A 93 -7.82 24.72 0.38
C THR A 93 -9.03 25.65 0.59
N CYS A 94 -9.38 25.93 1.84
CA CYS A 94 -10.49 26.83 2.18
C CYS A 94 -9.93 28.21 2.54
N HIS A 95 -9.69 29.05 1.54
CA HIS A 95 -8.93 30.29 1.70
C HIS A 95 -9.59 31.34 2.60
N SER A 96 -10.92 31.44 2.58
CA SER A 96 -11.64 32.56 3.22
C SER A 96 -12.92 32.19 3.92
N GLN A 97 -13.33 30.92 3.86
CA GLN A 97 -14.53 30.42 4.49
C GLN A 97 -14.39 30.44 6.00
N LYS A 98 -15.41 30.93 6.70
CA LYS A 98 -15.43 30.95 8.17
C LYS A 98 -15.61 29.56 8.77
N GLU A 99 -16.06 28.59 7.99
CA GLU A 99 -16.19 27.21 8.40
C GLU A 99 -15.66 26.26 7.34
N ALA A 100 -14.89 25.27 7.76
CA ALA A 100 -14.51 24.14 6.93
C ALA A 100 -14.16 22.92 7.76
N LEU A 101 -14.28 21.76 7.13
CA LEU A 101 -13.79 20.51 7.66
C LEU A 101 -12.91 19.77 6.66
N MET A 102 -12.04 18.91 7.18
CA MET A 102 -11.21 18.01 6.38
C MET A 102 -10.94 16.70 7.11
N TRP A 103 -11.20 15.59 6.43
CA TRP A 103 -10.70 14.25 6.77
C TRP A 103 -9.44 13.98 5.95
N ASP A 104 -8.38 13.47 6.59
CA ASP A 104 -7.08 13.25 5.97
C ASP A 104 -6.40 11.96 6.49
N GLY A 105 -5.40 11.49 5.75
CA GLY A 105 -4.64 10.27 5.98
C GLY A 105 -5.18 9.08 5.19
N ASP A 106 -4.28 8.16 4.82
CA ASP A 106 -4.66 6.85 4.30
C ASP A 106 -4.25 5.78 5.32
N PRO A 107 -5.20 5.18 6.06
CA PRO A 107 -6.65 5.25 5.91
C PRO A 107 -7.31 6.26 6.89
N ALA A 108 -7.95 7.34 6.41
CA ALA A 108 -8.62 8.43 7.17
C ALA A 108 -8.18 8.52 8.66
N LEU A 109 -6.95 8.96 8.89
CA LEU A 109 -6.30 8.91 10.19
C LEU A 109 -6.78 10.02 11.12
N CYS A 110 -7.16 11.18 10.58
CA CYS A 110 -7.62 12.30 11.37
C CYS A 110 -8.65 13.19 10.65
N PHE A 111 -9.22 14.09 11.44
CA PHE A 111 -10.27 15.03 11.10
C PHE A 111 -9.98 16.37 11.77
N VAL A 112 -10.19 17.47 11.04
CA VAL A 112 -10.10 18.85 11.55
C VAL A 112 -11.33 19.62 11.09
N HIS A 113 -11.98 20.36 11.99
CA HIS A 113 -13.12 21.22 11.69
C HIS A 113 -13.00 22.53 12.47
N TYR A 114 -13.14 23.67 11.80
CA TYR A 114 -13.24 24.98 12.43
C TYR A 114 -14.50 25.72 11.96
N ALA A 115 -15.03 26.61 12.79
CA ALA A 115 -16.19 27.44 12.50
C ALA A 115 -16.19 28.74 13.32
N ASP A 116 -17.04 29.69 12.93
CA ASP A 116 -17.33 30.93 13.67
C ASP A 116 -18.47 30.77 14.69
N HIS A 117 -18.95 29.55 14.88
CA HIS A 117 -19.97 29.18 15.86
C HIS A 117 -19.58 27.89 16.58
N SER A 118 -20.22 27.63 17.72
CA SER A 118 -19.87 26.48 18.55
C SER A 118 -20.24 25.14 17.89
N LEU A 119 -19.21 24.31 17.71
CA LEU A 119 -19.26 22.95 17.15
C LEU A 119 -19.48 21.86 18.21
N PHE A 120 -19.38 22.19 19.50
CA PHE A 120 -19.17 21.19 20.55
C PHE A 120 -20.47 20.58 21.06
N GLY A 121 -20.49 19.26 21.20
CA GLY A 121 -21.60 18.50 21.78
C GLY A 121 -22.91 18.64 21.03
N LYS A 122 -22.85 19.01 19.74
CA LYS A 122 -24.02 19.20 18.88
C LYS A 122 -23.93 18.29 17.68
N LEU A 123 -24.96 17.47 17.49
CA LEU A 123 -25.18 16.77 16.23
C LEU A 123 -25.81 17.73 15.22
N GLY A 124 -25.13 17.98 14.11
CA GLY A 124 -25.68 18.79 13.02
C GLY A 124 -26.79 18.06 12.26
N ILE A 125 -27.86 18.77 11.90
CA ILE A 125 -29.01 18.21 11.18
C ILE A 125 -28.71 18.15 9.67
N ASP A 126 -28.28 19.27 9.10
CA ASP A 126 -27.89 19.43 7.69
C ASP A 126 -26.38 19.55 7.55
N VAL A 127 -25.71 18.41 7.69
CA VAL A 127 -24.26 18.31 7.55
C VAL A 127 -23.87 17.74 6.19
N PRO A 128 -22.72 18.13 5.64
CA PRO A 128 -22.18 17.49 4.45
C PRO A 128 -21.86 16.02 4.75
N ILE A 129 -22.09 15.16 3.76
CA ILE A 129 -21.93 13.71 3.86
C ILE A 129 -21.02 13.26 2.71
N ASN A 130 -20.01 12.46 3.01
CA ASN A 130 -19.13 11.88 2.00
C ASN A 130 -19.16 10.35 2.05
N PRO A 131 -20.11 9.70 1.36
CA PRO A 131 -20.09 8.26 1.17
C PRO A 131 -19.10 7.89 0.06
N TYR A 132 -18.35 6.80 0.27
CA TYR A 132 -17.41 6.28 -0.71
C TYR A 132 -17.39 4.75 -0.68
N TYR A 133 -17.02 4.14 -1.80
CA TYR A 133 -16.85 2.69 -1.91
C TYR A 133 -15.41 2.33 -2.28
N ILE A 134 -14.99 1.13 -1.89
CA ILE A 134 -13.68 0.57 -2.20
C ILE A 134 -13.88 -0.77 -2.93
N GLY A 135 -13.06 -1.01 -3.95
CA GLY A 135 -13.08 -2.25 -4.71
C GLY A 135 -14.22 -2.36 -5.72
N ASN A 136 -14.43 -3.58 -6.21
CA ASN A 136 -15.45 -3.87 -7.22
C ASN A 136 -16.79 -4.25 -6.56
N ASN A 137 -17.74 -4.66 -7.39
CA ASN A 137 -18.98 -5.25 -6.89
C ASN A 137 -18.70 -6.61 -6.27
N LEU A 138 -19.34 -6.89 -5.14
CA LEU A 138 -19.38 -8.20 -4.52
C LEU A 138 -19.91 -9.24 -5.51
N THR A 139 -19.24 -10.39 -5.57
CA THR A 139 -19.61 -11.50 -6.44
C THR A 139 -20.54 -12.51 -5.77
N MET A 140 -20.90 -12.28 -4.50
CA MET A 140 -21.76 -13.16 -3.69
C MET A 140 -23.22 -12.71 -3.68
N ASN A 141 -24.11 -13.54 -3.13
CA ASN A 141 -25.50 -13.17 -2.94
C ASN A 141 -25.62 -12.03 -1.92
N LEU A 142 -26.22 -10.90 -2.32
CA LEU A 142 -26.34 -9.73 -1.44
C LEU A 142 -27.21 -10.00 -0.20
N THR A 143 -28.18 -10.92 -0.29
CA THR A 143 -29.01 -11.30 0.86
C THR A 143 -28.19 -12.03 1.92
N GLU A 144 -27.28 -12.92 1.50
CA GLU A 144 -26.37 -13.64 2.42
C GLU A 144 -25.33 -12.68 3.00
N PHE A 145 -24.84 -11.73 2.19
CA PHE A 145 -23.96 -10.66 2.66
C PHE A 145 -24.65 -9.79 3.73
N ASP A 146 -25.89 -9.36 3.49
CA ASP A 146 -26.63 -8.48 4.40
C ASP A 146 -26.91 -9.15 5.76
N GLN A 147 -27.14 -10.48 5.76
CA GLN A 147 -27.28 -11.27 6.99
C GLN A 147 -26.04 -11.26 7.89
N ILE A 148 -24.86 -10.95 7.34
CA ILE A 148 -23.59 -10.87 8.07
C ILE A 148 -23.22 -9.42 8.33
N TRP A 149 -23.36 -8.56 7.31
CA TRP A 149 -22.92 -7.17 7.37
C TRP A 149 -23.80 -6.31 8.28
N GLN A 150 -25.13 -6.45 8.23
CA GLN A 150 -26.02 -5.62 9.06
C GLN A 150 -25.80 -5.84 10.56
N PRO A 151 -25.79 -7.07 11.10
CA PRO A 151 -25.53 -7.30 12.52
C PRO A 151 -24.13 -6.83 12.95
N LEU A 152 -23.13 -6.96 12.08
CA LEU A 152 -21.79 -6.46 12.34
C LEU A 152 -21.80 -4.93 12.50
N MET A 153 -22.44 -4.20 11.59
CA MET A 153 -22.55 -2.74 11.69
C MET A 153 -23.32 -2.31 12.93
N GLU A 154 -24.48 -2.93 13.22
CA GLU A 154 -25.31 -2.64 14.40
C GLU A 154 -24.55 -2.84 15.71
N ASN A 155 -23.76 -3.91 15.81
CA ASN A 155 -22.93 -4.15 16.99
C ASN A 155 -21.80 -3.12 17.10
N THR A 156 -21.15 -2.79 15.98
CA THR A 156 -20.04 -1.83 15.94
C THR A 156 -20.51 -0.42 16.30
N GLU A 157 -21.65 0.05 15.79
CA GLU A 157 -22.19 1.38 16.14
C GLU A 157 -22.59 1.46 17.61
N LYS A 158 -23.19 0.38 18.14
CA LYS A 158 -23.59 0.31 19.54
C LYS A 158 -22.39 0.40 20.46
N GLU A 159 -21.35 -0.38 20.18
CA GLU A 159 -20.12 -0.38 20.98
C GLU A 159 -19.40 0.97 20.92
N ALA A 160 -19.22 1.55 19.73
CA ALA A 160 -18.60 2.87 19.57
C ALA A 160 -19.39 3.95 20.33
N SER A 161 -20.73 3.90 20.32
CA SER A 161 -21.58 4.87 21.01
C SER A 161 -21.43 4.84 22.54
N MET A 162 -21.17 3.66 23.09
CA MET A 162 -20.99 3.41 24.53
C MET A 162 -19.61 3.84 25.05
N GLY A 163 -18.71 4.27 24.16
CA GLY A 163 -17.38 4.77 24.55
C GLY A 163 -17.42 5.95 25.52
N SER A 164 -16.30 6.17 26.21
CA SER A 164 -16.14 7.22 27.22
C SER A 164 -16.11 8.63 26.63
N SER A 165 -16.05 9.65 27.50
CA SER A 165 -15.82 11.04 27.08
C SER A 165 -14.42 11.29 26.50
N ARG A 166 -13.53 10.30 26.52
CA ARG A 166 -12.20 10.37 25.92
C ARG A 166 -12.15 9.77 24.53
N MET A 167 -12.94 8.73 24.28
CA MET A 167 -12.91 7.95 23.04
C MET A 167 -14.25 7.25 22.82
N LYS A 168 -14.81 7.42 21.61
CA LYS A 168 -16.02 6.73 21.12
C LYS A 168 -15.70 6.01 19.83
N PHE A 169 -15.05 4.86 19.96
CA PHE A 169 -14.44 4.10 18.87
C PHE A 169 -14.74 2.62 19.07
N ALA A 170 -15.01 1.90 17.99
CA ALA A 170 -15.05 0.44 17.99
C ALA A 170 -14.58 -0.11 16.65
N SER A 171 -13.99 -1.31 16.70
CA SER A 171 -13.69 -2.14 15.54
C SER A 171 -14.19 -3.55 15.78
N GLN A 172 -14.75 -4.18 14.76
CA GLN A 172 -15.24 -5.56 14.82
C GLN A 172 -14.99 -6.30 13.52
N GLU A 173 -15.02 -7.63 13.61
CA GLU A 173 -14.79 -8.51 12.50
C GLU A 173 -15.88 -9.57 12.38
N ALA A 174 -16.19 -9.97 11.15
CA ALA A 174 -17.03 -11.12 10.89
C ALA A 174 -16.51 -11.94 9.71
N ASN A 175 -16.59 -13.26 9.84
CA ASN A 175 -16.28 -14.15 8.73
C ASN A 175 -17.40 -14.05 7.68
N LEU A 176 -17.06 -13.51 6.51
CA LEU A 176 -17.96 -13.46 5.36
C LEU A 176 -18.01 -14.81 4.63
N THR A 177 -16.86 -15.47 4.53
CA THR A 177 -16.72 -16.85 4.04
C THR A 177 -15.62 -17.57 4.84
N SER A 178 -15.30 -18.82 4.50
CA SER A 178 -14.19 -19.55 5.13
C SER A 178 -12.80 -18.95 4.87
N ILE A 179 -12.67 -18.03 3.92
CA ILE A 179 -11.40 -17.42 3.51
C ILE A 179 -11.43 -15.89 3.48
N GLN A 180 -12.57 -15.28 3.82
CA GLN A 180 -12.78 -13.85 3.68
C GLN A 180 -13.43 -13.30 4.95
N THR A 181 -12.79 -12.30 5.54
CA THR A 181 -13.27 -11.59 6.73
C THR A 181 -13.67 -10.16 6.36
N ILE A 182 -14.73 -9.65 7.00
CA ILE A 182 -15.11 -8.23 7.00
C ILE A 182 -14.49 -7.60 8.24
N TYR A 183 -13.83 -6.47 8.04
CA TYR A 183 -13.28 -5.61 9.09
C TYR A 183 -14.13 -4.33 9.10
N ALA A 184 -14.67 -3.95 10.25
CA ALA A 184 -15.52 -2.78 10.43
C ALA A 184 -14.94 -1.87 11.50
N LEU A 185 -15.06 -0.56 11.30
CA LEU A 185 -14.61 0.47 12.23
C LEU A 185 -15.62 1.61 12.22
N MET A 186 -15.98 2.06 13.42
CA MET A 186 -16.84 3.22 13.60
C MET A 186 -16.32 4.11 14.72
N GLN A 187 -16.46 5.41 14.54
CA GLN A 187 -16.00 6.39 15.52
C GLN A 187 -16.87 7.65 15.52
N CYS A 188 -17.04 8.24 16.70
CA CYS A 188 -17.63 9.56 16.89
C CYS A 188 -16.66 10.54 17.57
N THR A 189 -16.94 11.84 17.47
CA THR A 189 -16.31 12.82 18.35
C THR A 189 -16.76 12.58 19.81
N PRO A 190 -15.84 12.46 20.78
CA PRO A 190 -16.16 12.13 22.18
C PRO A 190 -17.04 13.13 22.92
N ASP A 191 -17.20 14.35 22.40
CA ASP A 191 -18.06 15.39 22.95
C ASP A 191 -19.56 15.17 22.71
N LEU A 192 -19.93 14.24 21.81
CA LEU A 192 -21.32 13.84 21.62
C LEU A 192 -21.85 12.98 22.78
N SER A 193 -23.16 13.10 23.04
CA SER A 193 -23.85 12.14 23.90
C SER A 193 -23.83 10.73 23.26
N GLN A 194 -24.06 9.69 24.06
CA GLN A 194 -24.20 8.33 23.54
C GLN A 194 -25.31 8.25 22.47
N SER A 195 -26.46 8.89 22.71
CA SER A 195 -27.59 8.87 21.78
C SER A 195 -27.27 9.58 20.47
N ASP A 196 -26.56 10.71 20.53
CA ASP A 196 -26.20 11.47 19.34
C ASP A 196 -25.14 10.74 18.52
N CYS A 197 -24.14 10.13 19.18
CA CYS A 197 -23.15 9.30 18.51
C CYS A 197 -23.81 8.09 17.82
N TYR A 198 -24.69 7.38 18.53
CA TYR A 198 -25.45 6.27 17.96
C TYR A 198 -26.24 6.72 16.71
N SER A 199 -26.99 7.82 16.83
CA SER A 199 -27.78 8.36 15.71
C SER A 199 -26.90 8.77 14.52
N CYS A 200 -25.72 9.34 14.77
CA CYS A 200 -24.76 9.70 13.73
C CYS A 200 -24.24 8.46 12.98
N LEU A 201 -23.86 7.41 13.71
CA LEU A 201 -23.35 6.17 13.14
C LEU A 201 -24.42 5.40 12.37
N THR A 202 -25.65 5.33 12.89
CA THR A 202 -26.78 4.75 12.14
C THR A 202 -27.04 5.53 10.85
N ARG A 203 -26.86 6.86 10.84
CA ARG A 203 -26.90 7.67 9.62
C ARG A 203 -25.77 7.26 8.66
N CYS A 204 -24.53 7.07 9.13
CA CYS A 204 -23.44 6.55 8.29
C CYS A 204 -23.83 5.22 7.61
N VAL A 205 -24.41 4.27 8.37
CA VAL A 205 -24.84 2.97 7.83
C VAL A 205 -25.90 3.15 6.74
N ALA A 206 -26.92 3.98 7.00
CA ALA A 206 -27.97 4.26 6.02
C ALA A 206 -27.44 4.91 4.73
N GLU A 207 -26.55 5.89 4.86
CA GLU A 207 -25.92 6.56 3.71
C GLU A 207 -25.01 5.61 2.91
N TYR A 208 -24.33 4.69 3.59
CA TYR A 208 -23.54 3.65 2.91
C TYR A 208 -24.44 2.73 2.09
N ILE A 209 -25.55 2.26 2.67
CA ILE A 209 -26.51 1.40 1.97
C ILE A 209 -27.05 2.12 0.73
N ASN A 210 -27.41 3.40 0.85
CA ASN A 210 -27.96 4.18 -0.26
C ASN A 210 -26.94 4.40 -1.40
N CYS A 211 -25.68 4.72 -1.09
CA CYS A 211 -24.66 4.98 -2.09
C CYS A 211 -24.09 3.71 -2.73
N CYS A 212 -23.74 2.77 -1.86
CA CYS A 212 -22.56 1.96 -2.04
C CYS A 212 -22.84 0.47 -1.72
N HIS A 213 -24.11 0.09 -1.53
CA HIS A 213 -24.50 -1.31 -1.27
C HIS A 213 -24.01 -2.25 -2.37
N GLY A 214 -23.54 -3.43 -1.96
CA GLY A 214 -22.98 -4.44 -2.87
C GLY A 214 -21.53 -4.18 -3.32
N LYS A 215 -20.82 -3.23 -2.72
CA LYS A 215 -19.39 -2.99 -2.95
C LYS A 215 -18.52 -3.78 -1.96
N GLU A 216 -17.25 -3.98 -2.29
CA GLU A 216 -16.27 -4.75 -1.50
C GLU A 216 -15.71 -4.01 -0.28
N GLY A 217 -16.26 -2.85 0.03
CA GLY A 217 -15.84 -2.01 1.14
C GLY A 217 -16.21 -0.55 0.89
N GLY A 218 -15.77 0.30 1.79
CA GLY A 218 -16.01 1.74 1.73
C GLY A 218 -16.33 2.32 3.08
N GLY A 219 -17.04 3.44 3.08
CA GLY A 219 -17.37 4.14 4.30
C GLY A 219 -18.19 5.39 4.06
N VAL A 220 -18.47 6.09 5.15
CA VAL A 220 -19.14 7.39 5.13
C VAL A 220 -18.46 8.28 6.16
N GLN A 221 -18.09 9.49 5.75
CA GLN A 221 -17.56 10.53 6.62
C GLN A 221 -18.61 11.62 6.82
N LEU A 222 -18.87 11.95 8.09
CA LEU A 222 -19.66 13.09 8.55
C LEU A 222 -18.80 13.94 9.50
N PRO A 223 -19.21 15.18 9.87
CA PRO A 223 -18.43 16.01 10.76
C PRO A 223 -18.21 15.42 12.17
N ASN A 224 -19.16 14.62 12.68
CA ASN A 224 -19.06 14.07 14.04
C ASN A 224 -18.87 12.56 14.11
N CYS A 225 -18.92 11.86 12.97
CA CYS A 225 -18.78 10.42 12.97
C CYS A 225 -18.31 9.88 11.63
N VAL A 226 -17.77 8.67 11.67
CA VAL A 226 -17.26 7.95 10.50
C VAL A 226 -17.59 6.47 10.62
N LEU A 227 -17.96 5.88 9.49
CA LEU A 227 -18.02 4.43 9.27
C LEU A 227 -16.99 4.08 8.21
N ARG A 228 -16.22 3.02 8.44
CA ARG A 228 -15.46 2.35 7.39
C ARG A 228 -15.55 0.84 7.56
N TRP A 229 -15.63 0.12 6.44
CA TRP A 229 -15.45 -1.32 6.44
C TRP A 229 -14.76 -1.79 5.16
N ASN A 230 -14.03 -2.89 5.26
CA ASN A 230 -13.29 -3.47 4.16
C ASN A 230 -13.17 -4.99 4.31
N LEU A 231 -12.78 -5.66 3.21
CA LEU A 231 -12.44 -7.08 3.16
C LEU A 231 -10.96 -7.38 3.48
N TYR A 232 -10.26 -6.41 4.06
CA TYR A 232 -8.86 -6.53 4.48
C TYR A 232 -8.65 -5.69 5.75
N PRO A 233 -7.68 -6.04 6.61
CA PRO A 233 -7.38 -5.25 7.80
C PRO A 233 -6.90 -3.84 7.44
N PHE A 234 -7.36 -2.82 8.17
CA PHE A 234 -6.97 -1.41 7.96
C PHE A 234 -6.83 -0.60 9.26
N TYR A 235 -6.97 -1.25 10.41
CA TYR A 235 -6.78 -0.68 11.73
C TYR A 235 -5.82 -1.56 12.52
N ASN A 236 -5.19 -0.98 13.54
CA ASN A 236 -4.34 -1.70 14.47
C ASN A 236 -5.21 -2.33 15.56
N ASP A 237 -4.88 -3.56 15.95
CA ASP A 237 -5.45 -4.15 17.15
C ASP A 237 -4.93 -3.37 18.36
N LYS A 238 -5.79 -2.57 18.98
CA LYS A 238 -5.49 -2.02 20.29
C LYS A 238 -5.71 -3.12 21.32
N ASP A 239 -4.61 -3.73 21.74
CA ASP A 239 -4.54 -4.42 23.02
C ASP A 239 -4.85 -3.37 24.10
N MET A 240 -6.08 -3.37 24.63
CA MET A 240 -6.48 -2.58 25.79
C MET A 240 -5.70 -3.08 27.00
N THR A 241 -4.44 -2.66 27.10
CA THR A 241 -3.88 -2.42 28.42
C THR A 241 -4.48 -1.10 28.87
N ASP A 242 -5.58 -1.21 29.61
CA ASP A 242 -6.07 -0.14 30.46
C ASP A 242 -4.89 0.36 31.30
N ASP A 243 -4.32 1.49 30.90
CA ASP A 243 -3.54 2.35 31.79
C ASP A 243 -4.58 2.98 32.73
N GLU A 244 -5.14 2.15 33.61
CA GLU A 244 -5.99 2.54 34.71
C GLU A 244 -5.13 3.45 35.58
N LEU A 245 -5.40 4.76 35.50
CA LEU A 245 -4.91 5.74 36.45
C LEU A 245 -5.44 5.33 37.83
N GLU A 246 -4.65 4.53 38.54
CA GLU A 246 -4.89 4.22 39.95
C GLU A 246 -4.98 5.53 40.72
N LEU A 247 -6.17 5.82 41.23
CA LEU A 247 -6.41 6.80 42.27
C LEU A 247 -5.65 6.35 43.53
N PRO A 248 -4.94 7.22 44.26
CA PRO A 248 -4.07 6.78 45.35
C PRO A 248 -4.88 6.19 46.51
N SER A 249 -4.90 4.85 46.61
CA SER A 249 -5.39 4.17 47.79
C SER A 249 -4.34 4.18 48.91
N SER A 250 -4.84 4.44 50.12
CA SER A 250 -4.25 4.53 51.47
C SER A 250 -3.08 3.59 51.85
N PRO A 251 -2.31 3.92 52.92
CA PRO A 251 -1.01 3.32 53.20
C PRO A 251 -1.06 1.86 53.69
N PRO A 252 0.02 1.07 53.47
CA PRO A 252 0.03 -0.36 53.75
C PRO A 252 0.16 -0.68 55.24
N SER A 253 -0.62 -1.67 55.69
CA SER A 253 -0.41 -2.37 56.97
C SER A 253 0.57 -3.56 56.80
N PRO A 254 1.22 -4.03 57.89
CA PRO A 254 2.48 -4.77 57.82
C PRO A 254 2.36 -6.23 57.33
N LEU A 255 3.38 -6.66 56.58
CA LEU A 255 3.58 -8.03 56.07
C LEU A 255 3.67 -9.08 57.20
N SER A 256 3.07 -10.25 56.95
CA SER A 256 3.42 -11.52 57.60
C SER A 256 4.46 -12.28 56.77
N PRO A 257 5.33 -13.12 57.38
CA PRO A 257 6.48 -13.72 56.71
C PRO A 257 6.12 -14.91 55.79
N PRO A 258 6.94 -15.19 54.75
CA PRO A 258 6.68 -16.24 53.78
C PRO A 258 7.08 -17.65 54.27
N PRO A 259 6.46 -18.72 53.73
CA PRO A 259 6.81 -20.11 54.04
C PRO A 259 8.05 -20.62 53.26
N PRO A 260 8.71 -21.69 53.73
CA PRO A 260 9.98 -22.18 53.19
C PRO A 260 9.85 -23.00 51.89
N PRO A 261 10.92 -23.09 51.08
CA PRO A 261 10.92 -23.75 49.76
C PRO A 261 11.03 -25.29 49.85
N PRO A 262 10.51 -26.03 48.84
CA PRO A 262 10.65 -27.48 48.74
C PRO A 262 12.01 -27.91 48.13
N PRO A 263 12.44 -29.17 48.36
CA PRO A 263 13.76 -29.69 47.97
C PRO A 263 13.90 -30.01 46.47
N PRO A 264 15.14 -30.14 45.95
CA PRO A 264 15.40 -30.27 44.51
C PRO A 264 15.14 -31.69 43.99
N LEU A 265 14.43 -31.80 42.87
CA LEU A 265 14.31 -33.04 42.10
C LEU A 265 15.48 -33.17 41.12
N LEU A 266 16.09 -34.36 41.18
CA LEU A 266 17.27 -34.81 40.46
C LEU A 266 16.96 -35.05 38.98
N SER A 267 17.51 -34.23 38.08
CA SER A 267 17.48 -34.47 36.63
C SER A 267 18.66 -35.35 36.23
N ASN A 268 18.41 -36.65 36.01
CA ASN A 268 19.38 -37.55 35.38
C ASN A 268 19.55 -37.17 33.90
N SER A 269 20.72 -36.66 33.52
CA SER A 269 21.12 -36.62 32.12
C SER A 269 21.51 -38.04 31.69
N THR A 270 20.71 -38.62 30.80
CA THR A 270 21.10 -39.86 30.11
C THR A 270 21.76 -39.45 28.80
N THR A 271 23.08 -39.56 28.76
CA THR A 271 23.89 -39.38 27.55
C THR A 271 23.59 -40.52 26.58
N ILE A 272 22.64 -40.34 25.66
CA ILE A 272 22.48 -41.24 24.51
C ILE A 272 23.44 -40.76 23.42
N LYS A 273 24.55 -41.48 23.25
CA LYS A 273 25.36 -41.45 22.02
C LYS A 273 24.50 -42.02 20.87
N GLY A 274 23.91 -41.12 20.09
CA GLY A 274 23.21 -41.45 18.84
C GLY A 274 24.19 -41.68 17.71
N ASN A 275 24.37 -42.94 17.34
CA ASN A 275 25.11 -43.43 16.19
C ASN A 275 24.46 -42.90 14.89
N GLY A 276 25.23 -42.18 14.07
CA GLY A 276 24.85 -41.86 12.69
C GLY A 276 24.79 -43.13 11.83
N ASP A 277 23.86 -43.12 10.85
CA ASP A 277 23.92 -43.82 9.54
C ASP A 277 22.64 -44.53 9.05
N ASN A 278 21.52 -44.51 9.79
CA ASN A 278 20.35 -45.30 9.37
C ASN A 278 19.13 -44.49 8.87
N ILE A 279 19.12 -43.16 8.99
CA ILE A 279 17.94 -42.33 8.64
C ILE A 279 17.93 -41.92 7.14
N THR A 280 19.08 -41.92 6.47
CA THR A 280 19.20 -41.45 5.07
C THR A 280 18.66 -42.46 4.04
N ARG A 281 18.64 -43.77 4.35
CA ARG A 281 18.15 -44.81 3.41
C ARG A 281 16.63 -45.00 3.42
N ALA A 282 15.94 -44.70 4.52
CA ALA A 282 14.50 -44.89 4.62
C ALA A 282 13.71 -43.81 3.85
N LEU A 283 14.17 -42.56 3.87
CA LEU A 283 13.52 -41.44 3.16
C LEU A 283 13.69 -41.51 1.63
N ILE A 284 14.79 -42.08 1.13
CA ILE A 284 15.03 -42.26 -0.31
C ILE A 284 14.04 -43.27 -0.91
N ILE A 285 13.69 -44.34 -0.19
CA ILE A 285 12.75 -45.36 -0.68
C ILE A 285 11.33 -44.80 -0.81
N VAL A 286 10.91 -43.92 0.11
CA VAL A 286 9.56 -43.31 0.12
C VAL A 286 9.34 -42.32 -1.04
N ILE A 287 10.40 -41.70 -1.56
CA ILE A 287 10.30 -40.69 -2.63
C ILE A 287 10.64 -41.27 -4.01
N VAL A 288 11.66 -42.15 -4.08
CA VAL A 288 12.14 -42.69 -5.36
C VAL A 288 11.21 -43.75 -5.92
N VAL A 289 10.58 -44.57 -5.07
CA VAL A 289 9.69 -45.64 -5.53
C VAL A 289 8.40 -45.09 -6.15
N PRO A 290 7.68 -44.11 -5.56
CA PRO A 290 6.50 -43.52 -6.21
C PRO A 290 6.82 -42.78 -7.51
N ALA A 291 7.97 -42.08 -7.56
CA ALA A 291 8.41 -41.38 -8.77
C ALA A 291 8.73 -42.37 -9.91
N ALA A 292 9.37 -43.50 -9.61
CA ALA A 292 9.65 -44.55 -10.59
C ALA A 292 8.37 -45.22 -11.11
N VAL A 293 7.39 -45.48 -10.23
CA VAL A 293 6.08 -46.05 -10.60
C VAL A 293 5.29 -45.08 -11.50
N LEU A 294 5.30 -43.78 -11.18
CA LEU A 294 4.64 -42.76 -11.99
C LEU A 294 5.24 -42.64 -13.39
N MET A 295 6.58 -42.74 -13.50
CA MET A 295 7.28 -42.74 -14.79
C MET A 295 6.92 -43.95 -15.65
N ILE A 296 6.82 -45.14 -15.06
CA ILE A 296 6.42 -46.36 -15.78
C ILE A 296 4.96 -46.25 -16.27
N LEU A 297 4.07 -45.68 -15.45
CA LEU A 297 2.68 -45.44 -15.83
C LEU A 297 2.57 -44.47 -17.02
N ILE A 298 3.32 -43.36 -17.01
CA ILE A 298 3.34 -42.40 -18.12
C ILE A 298 3.87 -43.04 -19.42
N ILE A 299 4.92 -43.86 -19.32
CA ILE A 299 5.48 -44.59 -20.47
C ILE A 299 4.48 -45.62 -21.00
N SER A 300 3.80 -46.36 -20.12
CA SER A 300 2.78 -47.33 -20.52
C SER A 300 1.59 -46.65 -21.21
N ILE A 301 1.11 -45.51 -20.70
CA ILE A 301 0.03 -44.72 -21.32
C ILE A 301 0.48 -44.20 -22.70
N SER A 302 1.74 -43.78 -22.83
CA SER A 302 2.29 -43.26 -24.09
C SER A 302 2.44 -44.33 -25.18
N ILE A 303 2.64 -45.60 -24.79
CA ILE A 303 2.77 -46.74 -25.72
C ILE A 303 1.41 -47.37 -26.04
N PHE A 304 0.50 -47.45 -25.06
CA PHE A 304 -0.81 -48.11 -25.20
C PHE A 304 -1.93 -47.19 -25.74
N PHE A 305 -1.75 -45.87 -25.75
CA PHE A 305 -2.66 -44.92 -26.42
C PHE A 305 -2.01 -44.31 -27.68
N PRO A 306 -1.83 -45.07 -28.78
CA PRO A 306 -1.47 -44.48 -30.05
C PRO A 306 -2.57 -43.51 -30.50
N LYS A 307 -2.14 -42.30 -30.89
CA LYS A 307 -2.96 -41.19 -31.42
C LYS A 307 -4.13 -41.70 -32.26
N ARG A 308 -5.36 -41.56 -31.76
CA ARG A 308 -6.54 -41.47 -32.64
C ARG A 308 -6.42 -40.14 -33.39
N ASN A 309 -6.17 -40.20 -34.69
CA ASN A 309 -5.92 -39.05 -35.55
C ASN A 309 -7.12 -38.08 -35.60
N LEU A 310 -7.14 -37.11 -34.69
CA LEU A 310 -8.11 -36.00 -34.68
C LEU A 310 -7.99 -35.11 -35.93
N LYS A 311 -6.82 -35.14 -36.60
CA LYS A 311 -6.56 -34.39 -37.84
C LYS A 311 -7.37 -34.89 -39.04
N GLU A 312 -7.66 -36.19 -39.14
CA GLU A 312 -8.42 -36.75 -40.29
C GLU A 312 -9.92 -36.40 -40.18
N LYS A 313 -10.49 -36.46 -38.97
CA LYS A 313 -11.90 -36.09 -38.71
C LYS A 313 -12.23 -34.61 -38.92
N ILE A 314 -11.27 -33.72 -38.68
CA ILE A 314 -11.48 -32.27 -38.88
C ILE A 314 -11.40 -31.91 -40.36
N THR A 315 -10.49 -32.56 -41.11
CA THR A 315 -10.34 -32.36 -42.55
C THR A 315 -11.57 -32.85 -43.33
N GLU A 316 -12.20 -33.93 -42.87
CA GLU A 316 -13.45 -34.46 -43.44
C GLU A 316 -14.66 -33.53 -43.21
N LYS A 317 -14.76 -32.92 -42.01
CA LYS A 317 -15.83 -31.96 -41.68
C LYS A 317 -15.73 -30.63 -42.42
N ILE A 318 -14.52 -30.18 -42.74
CA ILE A 318 -14.29 -28.97 -43.57
C ILE A 318 -14.67 -29.24 -45.04
N ARG A 319 -14.35 -30.44 -45.56
CA ARG A 319 -14.71 -30.85 -46.94
C ARG A 319 -16.22 -30.99 -47.16
N ASN A 320 -16.95 -31.37 -46.13
CA ASN A 320 -18.41 -31.58 -46.20
C ASN A 320 -19.23 -30.30 -45.90
N GLY A 321 -18.57 -29.15 -45.70
CA GLY A 321 -19.25 -27.86 -45.57
C GLY A 321 -20.01 -27.62 -44.26
N GLU A 322 -19.79 -28.45 -43.22
CA GLU A 322 -20.48 -28.29 -41.93
C GLU A 322 -19.93 -27.13 -41.06
N ILE A 323 -18.81 -26.52 -41.47
CA ILE A 323 -18.16 -25.40 -40.76
C ILE A 323 -17.85 -24.29 -41.76
N SER A 324 -18.44 -23.10 -41.58
CA SER A 324 -18.23 -21.93 -42.45
C SER A 324 -16.92 -21.20 -42.12
N SER A 325 -16.10 -20.96 -43.14
CA SER A 325 -14.81 -20.28 -43.04
C SER A 325 -14.95 -18.77 -43.31
N THR A 326 -14.91 -17.95 -42.27
CA THR A 326 -14.55 -16.53 -42.40
C THR A 326 -13.43 -16.19 -41.42
N ALA A 327 -12.24 -16.67 -41.76
CA ALA A 327 -10.94 -16.08 -41.42
C ALA A 327 -9.82 -16.93 -42.04
N ALA A 328 -9.78 -17.05 -43.36
CA ALA A 328 -8.61 -17.59 -44.05
C ALA A 328 -8.57 -17.15 -45.52
N SER A 329 -7.73 -16.16 -45.82
CA SER A 329 -6.76 -16.17 -46.93
C SER A 329 -6.70 -14.86 -47.73
N HIS A 330 -5.58 -14.15 -47.58
CA HIS A 330 -4.92 -13.45 -48.69
C HIS A 330 -3.41 -13.68 -48.57
N VAL A 331 -2.91 -14.77 -49.16
CA VAL A 331 -1.53 -14.88 -49.65
C VAL A 331 -1.56 -15.71 -50.93
N VAL A 332 -1.51 -15.05 -52.09
CA VAL A 332 -0.99 -15.63 -53.35
C VAL A 332 -0.16 -14.56 -54.08
N ALA A 333 1.14 -14.86 -54.18
CA ALA A 333 2.11 -14.56 -55.24
C ALA A 333 2.44 -13.11 -55.71
N GLY A 334 3.74 -12.79 -55.67
CA GLY A 334 4.49 -12.49 -56.93
C GLY A 334 5.25 -11.15 -57.08
N LYS A 335 6.58 -11.19 -56.85
CA LYS A 335 7.70 -10.63 -57.69
C LYS A 335 7.60 -9.22 -58.34
N ARG A 336 8.54 -8.30 -58.02
CA ARG A 336 9.70 -7.83 -58.84
C ARG A 336 10.31 -6.48 -58.35
N THR A 337 11.64 -6.49 -58.23
CA THR A 337 12.69 -5.47 -58.57
C THR A 337 12.30 -4.01 -58.91
N ALA A 338 12.99 -3.01 -58.33
CA ALA A 338 14.07 -2.21 -58.98
C ALA A 338 14.40 -0.88 -58.23
N ASN A 339 15.65 -0.45 -58.45
CA ASN A 339 16.49 0.63 -57.88
C ASN A 339 16.07 2.11 -58.04
N ARG A 340 16.87 2.96 -57.35
CA ARG A 340 17.33 4.35 -57.65
C ARG A 340 16.39 5.46 -57.13
N GLY A 341 16.81 6.56 -56.49
CA GLY A 341 18.10 7.19 -56.17
C GLY A 341 17.82 8.70 -55.92
N SER A 342 18.83 9.43 -55.41
CA SER A 342 19.02 10.90 -55.38
C SER A 342 18.25 11.79 -54.36
N ASP A 343 19.08 12.35 -53.47
CA ASP A 343 19.35 13.78 -53.19
C ASP A 343 18.54 14.64 -52.19
N GLU A 344 19.36 15.21 -51.29
CA GLU A 344 19.38 16.58 -50.75
C GLU A 344 18.53 17.04 -49.53
N LEU A 345 19.29 17.25 -48.43
CA LEU A 345 19.56 18.52 -47.74
C LEU A 345 18.59 19.05 -46.65
N ALA A 346 19.25 19.54 -45.59
CA ALA A 346 18.87 20.62 -44.65
C ALA A 346 18.28 20.25 -43.26
N THR A 347 19.21 20.19 -42.29
CA THR A 347 19.27 20.93 -41.00
C THR A 347 18.09 21.04 -40.03
N PRO A 348 18.40 21.13 -38.71
CA PRO A 348 17.44 20.97 -37.61
C PRO A 348 16.68 22.28 -37.34
N THR A 349 15.40 22.18 -37.03
CA THR A 349 14.64 23.27 -36.42
C THR A 349 13.86 22.77 -35.21
N ASN A 350 14.09 23.49 -34.12
CA ASN A 350 13.43 23.32 -32.84
C ASN A 350 11.93 23.56 -32.98
N ALA A 351 11.12 22.72 -32.35
CA ALA A 351 9.79 23.10 -31.89
C ALA A 351 9.53 22.41 -30.55
N TRP A 352 9.71 23.17 -29.49
CA TRP A 352 9.08 22.87 -28.20
C TRP A 352 7.57 22.97 -28.39
N VAL A 353 6.87 21.90 -28.03
CA VAL A 353 5.46 21.99 -27.65
C VAL A 353 5.36 21.36 -26.27
N TYR A 354 5.25 22.19 -25.25
CA TYR A 354 4.55 21.82 -24.03
C TYR A 354 3.15 21.38 -24.44
N LYS A 355 2.81 20.10 -24.23
CA LYS A 355 1.44 19.64 -24.30
C LYS A 355 1.12 18.83 -23.06
N GLU A 356 0.25 19.41 -22.24
CA GLU A 356 -0.55 18.70 -21.25
C GLU A 356 -1.22 17.48 -21.92
N ARG A 357 -1.23 16.34 -21.21
CA ARG A 357 -1.92 15.08 -21.55
C ARG A 357 -1.32 14.32 -22.76
N PRO A 358 -0.99 13.02 -22.64
CA PRO A 358 -0.74 12.21 -23.82
C PRO A 358 -2.06 12.04 -24.59
N GLU A 359 -2.02 12.37 -25.89
CA GLU A 359 -3.06 11.93 -26.82
C GLU A 359 -3.11 10.40 -26.82
N SER A 360 -4.33 9.88 -26.88
CA SER A 360 -4.65 8.46 -27.06
C SER A 360 -3.96 7.92 -28.31
N GLY A 361 -2.87 7.14 -28.16
CA GLY A 361 -2.25 6.47 -29.31
C GLY A 361 -0.87 5.82 -29.16
N SER A 362 -0.15 5.92 -28.04
CA SER A 362 1.16 5.25 -27.89
C SER A 362 1.04 3.79 -27.44
N SER A 363 1.50 2.85 -28.27
CA SER A 363 1.59 1.42 -27.98
C SER A 363 2.95 1.02 -27.39
N CYS A 364 2.98 0.08 -26.44
CA CYS A 364 4.23 -0.51 -25.91
C CYS A 364 5.00 -1.21 -27.06
N PRO A 365 6.35 -1.21 -27.08
CA PRO A 365 7.13 -1.83 -28.15
C PRO A 365 6.80 -3.33 -28.28
N GLU A 366 6.52 -3.76 -29.50
CA GLU A 366 6.17 -5.14 -29.85
C GLU A 366 7.37 -6.06 -29.56
N LYS A 367 7.28 -6.92 -28.53
CA LYS A 367 8.28 -7.98 -28.32
C LYS A 367 7.98 -9.14 -29.27
N ASP A 368 9.00 -9.52 -30.04
CA ASP A 368 9.00 -10.59 -31.03
C ASP A 368 8.26 -11.86 -30.56
N LYS A 369 7.24 -12.24 -31.32
CA LYS A 369 6.59 -13.56 -31.22
C LYS A 369 7.56 -14.63 -31.71
N PHE A 370 8.31 -15.24 -30.80
CA PHE A 370 9.01 -16.48 -31.11
C PHE A 370 8.06 -17.68 -31.12
N LEU A 371 8.01 -18.25 -32.32
CA LEU A 371 7.36 -19.46 -32.83
C LEU A 371 7.46 -20.68 -31.89
N TYR A 372 6.33 -21.23 -31.42
CA TYR A 372 6.27 -22.62 -30.93
C TYR A 372 5.71 -23.52 -32.03
N ALA A 373 6.60 -24.03 -32.87
CA ALA A 373 6.30 -25.12 -33.79
C ALA A 373 7.08 -26.38 -33.37
N ALA A 374 6.32 -27.40 -32.96
CA ALA A 374 6.67 -28.82 -32.90
C ALA A 374 8.16 -29.20 -32.72
N MET A 375 8.60 -29.49 -31.49
CA MET A 375 9.87 -30.18 -31.27
C MET A 375 9.64 -31.66 -30.91
N SER A 376 10.26 -32.52 -31.72
CA SER A 376 10.33 -33.97 -31.62
C SER A 376 10.95 -34.44 -30.29
N PHE A 377 10.44 -35.55 -29.76
CA PHE A 377 10.73 -36.15 -28.45
C PHE A 377 12.19 -36.56 -28.17
N ARG A 378 13.15 -36.28 -29.07
CA ARG A 378 14.54 -36.72 -28.91
C ARG A 378 15.46 -35.76 -28.13
N ASN A 379 14.97 -34.58 -27.75
CA ASN A 379 15.77 -33.55 -27.06
C ASN A 379 15.30 -33.24 -25.63
N LEU A 380 14.46 -34.09 -25.03
CA LEU A 380 13.92 -33.84 -23.67
C LEU A 380 15.02 -33.81 -22.58
N PHE A 381 16.14 -34.52 -22.80
CA PHE A 381 17.26 -34.56 -21.84
C PHE A 381 18.12 -33.28 -21.87
N VAL A 382 18.27 -32.65 -23.05
CA VAL A 382 18.92 -31.34 -23.19
C VAL A 382 17.99 -30.23 -22.71
N PHE A 383 16.68 -30.40 -22.89
CA PHE A 383 15.69 -29.49 -22.32
C PHE A 383 15.63 -29.56 -20.80
N LEU A 384 15.79 -30.72 -20.16
CA LEU A 384 15.83 -30.79 -18.69
C LEU A 384 17.09 -30.17 -18.09
N SER A 385 18.25 -30.28 -18.76
CA SER A 385 19.47 -29.62 -18.30
C SER A 385 19.40 -28.10 -18.52
N PHE A 386 18.82 -27.64 -19.62
CA PHE A 386 18.48 -26.22 -19.81
C PHE A 386 17.33 -25.75 -18.91
N TYR A 387 16.40 -26.63 -18.51
CA TYR A 387 15.31 -26.32 -17.59
C TYR A 387 15.84 -26.13 -16.18
N MET A 388 16.78 -26.96 -15.73
CA MET A 388 17.48 -26.79 -14.44
C MET A 388 18.44 -25.59 -14.45
N LEU A 389 19.08 -25.27 -15.59
CA LEU A 389 19.80 -24.01 -15.77
C LEU A 389 18.85 -22.82 -15.81
N SER A 390 17.65 -22.97 -16.39
CA SER A 390 16.61 -21.94 -16.39
C SER A 390 15.93 -21.78 -15.04
N ILE A 391 15.85 -22.80 -14.18
CA ILE A 391 15.39 -22.65 -12.80
C ILE A 391 16.39 -21.80 -11.99
N ARG A 392 17.68 -21.83 -12.34
CA ARG A 392 18.70 -20.91 -11.80
C ARG A 392 18.66 -19.51 -12.41
N VAL A 393 17.96 -19.31 -13.53
CA VAL A 393 17.81 -18.01 -14.23
C VAL A 393 16.40 -17.40 -14.04
N ILE A 394 15.40 -18.21 -13.69
CA ILE A 394 14.03 -17.77 -13.37
C ILE A 394 13.95 -17.30 -11.90
N SER A 395 14.95 -17.61 -11.06
CA SER A 395 15.14 -16.95 -9.76
C SER A 395 15.55 -15.47 -9.85
N THR A 396 15.58 -14.87 -11.05
CA THR A 396 15.83 -13.42 -11.24
C THR A 396 14.80 -12.77 -12.17
N LEU A 397 13.53 -13.13 -12.03
CA LEU A 397 12.45 -12.17 -12.31
C LEU A 397 11.87 -11.68 -10.99
N ALA A 398 12.75 -11.10 -10.16
CA ALA A 398 12.32 -10.12 -9.18
C ALA A 398 11.79 -8.94 -10.01
N THR A 399 10.51 -8.62 -9.84
CA THR A 399 9.97 -7.35 -10.34
C THR A 399 10.47 -6.28 -9.40
N ASP A 400 11.72 -5.86 -9.58
CA ASP A 400 12.28 -4.74 -8.83
C ASP A 400 11.63 -3.45 -9.31
N TRP A 401 11.14 -2.64 -8.35
CA TRP A 401 10.47 -1.38 -8.65
C TRP A 401 11.51 -0.27 -8.64
N THR A 402 12.03 0.05 -9.83
CA THR A 402 13.07 1.08 -10.00
C THR A 402 12.49 2.35 -10.61
N TYR A 403 12.79 3.50 -10.00
CA TYR A 403 12.41 4.82 -10.46
C TYR A 403 13.65 5.70 -10.64
N CYS A 404 13.99 6.03 -11.88
CA CYS A 404 15.08 6.95 -12.21
C CYS A 404 14.47 8.32 -12.56
N TYR A 405 14.82 9.38 -11.82
CA TYR A 405 14.25 10.70 -12.07
C TYR A 405 15.07 11.45 -13.14
N ASP A 406 14.47 11.70 -14.30
CA ASP A 406 15.15 12.34 -15.45
C ASP A 406 15.25 13.87 -15.36
N THR A 407 14.94 14.46 -14.20
CA THR A 407 14.93 15.93 -14.05
C THR A 407 16.34 16.52 -14.07
N ARG A 408 17.33 15.77 -13.58
CA ARG A 408 18.70 16.24 -13.39
C ARG A 408 19.66 15.07 -13.61
N ASN A 409 20.70 15.30 -14.42
CA ASN A 409 21.74 14.29 -14.69
C ASN A 409 23.13 14.77 -14.26
N PHE A 410 23.97 13.84 -13.85
CA PHE A 410 25.39 14.05 -13.61
C PHE A 410 26.23 13.48 -14.77
N THR A 411 27.44 14.02 -14.95
CA THR A 411 28.37 13.54 -15.98
C THR A 411 29.21 12.40 -15.43
N ALA A 412 29.40 11.33 -16.20
CA ALA A 412 30.31 10.24 -15.83
C ALA A 412 31.73 10.79 -15.59
N GLY A 413 32.36 10.37 -14.48
CA GLY A 413 33.68 10.86 -14.08
C GLY A 413 33.70 12.22 -13.38
N SER A 414 32.54 12.83 -13.13
CA SER A 414 32.45 14.04 -12.28
C SER A 414 32.70 13.75 -10.80
N THR A 415 32.94 14.82 -10.02
CA THR A 415 33.00 14.75 -8.55
C THR A 415 31.69 14.18 -7.99
N TYR A 416 30.53 14.63 -8.48
CA TYR A 416 29.23 14.07 -8.12
C TYR A 416 29.15 12.56 -8.40
N ALA A 417 29.60 12.09 -9.56
CA ALA A 417 29.60 10.66 -9.90
C ALA A 417 30.45 9.83 -8.92
N THR A 418 31.57 10.38 -8.47
CA THR A 418 32.44 9.74 -7.47
C THR A 418 31.75 9.69 -6.11
N ASN A 419 31.16 10.81 -5.67
CA ASN A 419 30.42 10.88 -4.40
C ASN A 419 29.20 9.97 -4.40
N HIS A 420 28.50 9.84 -5.52
CA HIS A 420 27.37 8.93 -5.72
C HIS A 420 27.79 7.45 -5.53
N ASN A 421 28.88 7.01 -6.16
CA ASN A 421 29.35 5.63 -6.01
C ASN A 421 29.81 5.31 -4.59
N LEU A 422 30.46 6.28 -3.94
CA LEU A 422 30.83 6.18 -2.53
C LEU A 422 29.59 6.09 -1.63
N LEU A 423 28.53 6.84 -1.95
CA LEU A 423 27.29 6.86 -1.19
C LEU A 423 26.63 5.48 -1.20
N LEU A 424 26.42 4.91 -2.39
CA LEU A 424 25.80 3.59 -2.54
C LEU A 424 26.61 2.49 -1.82
N SER A 425 27.94 2.56 -1.89
CA SER A 425 28.83 1.65 -1.16
C SER A 425 28.73 1.83 0.37
N SER A 426 28.56 3.07 0.84
CA SER A 426 28.38 3.41 2.25
C SER A 426 27.04 2.91 2.79
N LEU A 427 25.96 3.02 2.00
CA LEU A 427 24.65 2.49 2.36
C LEU A 427 24.69 0.96 2.56
N ALA A 428 25.31 0.25 1.61
CA ALA A 428 25.46 -1.20 1.69
C ALA A 428 26.31 -1.69 2.88
N SER A 429 27.33 -0.92 3.28
CA SER A 429 28.29 -1.33 4.32
C SER A 429 27.92 -0.91 5.74
N ASN A 430 27.17 0.17 5.91
CA ASN A 430 26.86 0.73 7.23
C ASN A 430 25.41 0.51 7.68
N ILE A 431 24.56 -0.10 6.84
CA ILE A 431 23.20 -0.45 7.26
C ILE A 431 23.25 -1.38 8.48
N THR A 432 22.64 -0.94 9.57
CA THR A 432 22.80 -1.60 10.87
C THR A 432 21.80 -2.74 11.02
N PRO A 433 22.25 -3.94 11.49
CA PRO A 433 21.39 -5.06 11.83
C PRO A 433 20.18 -4.71 12.70
N LEU A 434 19.03 -5.31 12.42
CA LEU A 434 17.95 -5.41 13.40
C LEU A 434 18.48 -6.13 14.65
N PRO A 435 18.18 -5.62 15.88
CA PRO A 435 17.00 -4.84 16.24
C PRO A 435 17.22 -3.31 16.35
N LYS A 436 18.30 -2.74 15.81
CA LYS A 436 18.67 -1.33 16.10
C LYS A 436 18.09 -0.25 15.20
N SER A 437 17.67 -0.55 13.96
CA SER A 437 16.82 0.35 13.16
C SER A 437 16.47 -0.18 11.77
N GLY A 438 17.25 -1.09 11.19
CA GLY A 438 17.08 -1.48 9.78
C GLY A 438 17.19 -0.30 8.79
N PHE A 439 17.62 0.86 9.27
CA PHE A 439 17.62 2.14 8.57
C PHE A 439 18.99 2.77 8.66
N TYR A 440 19.48 3.29 7.54
CA TYR A 440 20.70 4.06 7.50
C TYR A 440 20.59 5.17 6.46
N ASN A 441 21.01 6.37 6.85
CA ASN A 441 21.10 7.51 5.97
C ASN A 441 22.47 8.17 6.08
N THR A 442 22.91 8.79 5.00
CA THR A 442 24.21 9.47 4.97
C THR A 442 24.28 10.48 3.84
N THR A 443 25.23 11.40 3.95
CA THR A 443 25.54 12.39 2.92
C THR A 443 27.02 12.27 2.59
N ILE A 444 27.36 12.25 1.30
CA ILE A 444 28.75 12.23 0.84
C ILE A 444 29.01 13.39 -0.11
N GLY A 445 30.15 14.03 0.06
CA GLY A 445 30.57 15.20 -0.73
C GLY A 445 30.28 16.52 -0.01
N GLN A 446 30.54 17.61 -0.72
CA GLN A 446 30.26 18.99 -0.31
C GLN A 446 29.60 19.72 -1.48
N GLU A 447 28.90 20.83 -1.22
CA GLU A 447 28.32 21.65 -2.28
C GLU A 447 29.37 22.07 -3.32
N PRO A 448 29.07 21.95 -4.64
CA PRO A 448 27.78 21.60 -5.24
C PRO A 448 27.58 20.10 -5.54
N ASP A 449 28.55 19.24 -5.19
CA ASP A 449 28.61 17.82 -5.57
C ASP A 449 28.16 16.86 -4.46
N GLN A 450 27.41 17.34 -3.47
CA GLN A 450 26.90 16.52 -2.37
C GLN A 450 25.78 15.58 -2.84
N VAL A 451 25.76 14.37 -2.29
CA VAL A 451 24.76 13.34 -2.55
C VAL A 451 24.16 12.87 -1.24
N TYR A 452 22.84 12.86 -1.15
CA TYR A 452 22.09 12.36 -0.01
C TYR A 452 21.57 10.97 -0.33
N GLY A 453 21.67 10.05 0.62
CA GLY A 453 21.20 8.68 0.42
C GLY A 453 20.62 8.10 1.69
N LEU A 454 19.62 7.24 1.53
CA LEU A 454 19.10 6.41 2.60
C LEU A 454 18.72 5.02 2.10
N ALA A 455 18.75 4.07 3.02
CA ALA A 455 18.29 2.71 2.82
C ALA A 455 17.45 2.26 4.03
N LEU A 456 16.42 1.46 3.77
CA LEU A 456 15.59 0.87 4.81
C LEU A 456 15.33 -0.60 4.47
N CYS A 457 15.44 -1.44 5.49
CA CYS A 457 15.10 -2.85 5.47
C CYS A 457 13.76 -3.07 6.18
N ARG A 458 13.05 -4.12 5.76
CA ARG A 458 11.87 -4.59 6.46
C ARG A 458 12.22 -5.07 7.88
N GLY A 459 11.34 -4.84 8.85
CA GLY A 459 11.64 -5.03 10.28
C GLY A 459 11.78 -6.47 10.78
N ASP A 460 11.42 -7.45 9.95
CA ASP A 460 11.32 -8.88 10.25
C ASP A 460 12.39 -9.74 9.55
N ILE A 461 13.26 -9.14 8.71
CA ILE A 461 14.32 -9.87 8.00
C ILE A 461 15.61 -9.94 8.81
N SER A 462 16.45 -10.95 8.53
CA SER A 462 17.73 -11.09 9.21
C SER A 462 18.68 -9.96 8.85
N SER A 463 19.67 -9.72 9.70
CA SER A 463 20.71 -8.73 9.42
C SER A 463 21.51 -9.04 8.16
N GLU A 464 21.73 -10.32 7.88
CA GLU A 464 22.42 -10.79 6.68
C GLU A 464 21.58 -10.54 5.42
N ASP A 465 20.28 -10.81 5.49
CA ASP A 465 19.34 -10.56 4.40
C ASP A 465 19.20 -9.05 4.12
N CYS A 466 19.16 -8.23 5.16
CA CYS A 466 19.11 -6.78 5.04
C CYS A 466 20.37 -6.22 4.34
N SER A 467 21.57 -6.57 4.82
CA SER A 467 22.82 -6.13 4.18
C SER A 467 22.94 -6.64 2.74
N SER A 468 22.56 -7.90 2.49
CA SER A 468 22.58 -8.50 1.15
C SER A 468 21.62 -7.78 0.20
N CYS A 469 20.40 -7.51 0.65
CA CYS A 469 19.37 -6.79 -0.12
C CYS A 469 19.85 -5.39 -0.50
N VAL A 470 20.33 -4.60 0.46
CA VAL A 470 20.75 -3.21 0.22
C VAL A 470 21.97 -3.17 -0.70
N ASN A 471 22.90 -4.12 -0.56
CA ASN A 471 24.05 -4.24 -1.46
C ASN A 471 23.61 -4.59 -2.90
N SER A 472 22.73 -5.58 -3.06
CA SER A 472 22.19 -5.96 -4.37
C SER A 472 21.44 -4.80 -5.02
N THR A 473 20.55 -4.14 -4.26
CA THR A 473 19.78 -2.97 -4.71
C THR A 473 20.68 -1.81 -5.13
N SER A 474 21.72 -1.53 -4.34
CA SER A 474 22.70 -0.48 -4.64
C SER A 474 23.49 -0.74 -5.93
N GLN A 475 23.78 -2.01 -6.23
CA GLN A 475 24.42 -2.39 -7.49
C GLN A 475 23.45 -2.29 -8.66
N HIS A 476 22.21 -2.74 -8.46
CA HIS A 476 21.20 -2.77 -9.51
C HIS A 476 20.70 -1.36 -9.89
N ILE A 477 20.52 -0.47 -8.90
CA ILE A 477 20.14 0.92 -9.15
C ILE A 477 21.24 1.65 -9.94
N MET A 478 22.52 1.33 -9.69
CA MET A 478 23.65 1.88 -10.44
C MET A 478 23.71 1.36 -11.89
N SER A 479 23.32 0.11 -12.13
CA SER A 479 23.22 -0.43 -13.50
C SER A 479 21.97 0.01 -14.25
N THR A 480 20.94 0.47 -13.55
CA THR A 480 19.64 0.84 -14.15
C THR A 480 19.52 2.35 -14.36
N CYS A 481 19.88 3.14 -13.36
CA CYS A 481 19.84 4.60 -13.39
C CYS A 481 21.27 5.14 -13.62
N HIS A 482 21.67 5.24 -14.88
CA HIS A 482 23.06 5.49 -15.27
C HIS A 482 23.60 6.88 -14.92
N SER A 483 22.77 7.92 -15.02
CA SER A 483 23.23 9.31 -14.93
C SER A 483 22.29 10.23 -14.16
N GLN A 484 21.17 9.72 -13.66
CA GLN A 484 20.18 10.49 -12.92
C GLN A 484 20.77 10.92 -11.57
N LYS A 485 20.55 12.17 -11.19
CA LYS A 485 20.95 12.68 -9.88
C LYS A 485 20.04 12.21 -8.75
N GLU A 486 18.92 11.58 -9.08
CA GLU A 486 17.97 11.03 -8.11
C GLU A 486 17.36 9.71 -8.62
N ALA A 487 17.32 8.71 -7.75
CA ALA A 487 16.64 7.45 -8.04
C ALA A 487 16.21 6.72 -6.77
N LEU A 488 15.14 5.94 -6.89
CA LEU A 488 14.56 5.10 -5.86
C LEU A 488 14.44 3.67 -6.40
N MET A 489 14.83 2.67 -5.62
CA MET A 489 14.66 1.27 -5.99
C MET A 489 14.23 0.42 -4.79
N TRP A 490 13.21 -0.43 -5.01
CA TRP A 490 12.75 -1.44 -4.07
C TRP A 490 13.13 -2.83 -4.56
N ASP A 491 13.76 -3.63 -3.70
CA ASP A 491 14.08 -5.04 -3.97
C ASP A 491 13.05 -5.94 -3.27
N GLY A 492 12.28 -6.67 -4.07
CA GLY A 492 11.19 -7.53 -3.63
C GLY A 492 10.79 -8.55 -4.69
N SER A 493 10.17 -9.65 -4.26
CA SER A 493 9.65 -10.67 -5.17
C SER A 493 8.12 -10.65 -5.22
N TYR A 494 7.55 -11.28 -6.24
CA TYR A 494 6.09 -11.45 -6.35
C TYR A 494 5.48 -12.18 -5.13
N GLU A 495 6.27 -13.02 -4.46
CA GLU A 495 5.85 -13.76 -3.26
C GLU A 495 6.21 -13.03 -1.96
N ASP A 496 7.06 -12.00 -2.01
CA ASP A 496 7.57 -11.29 -0.83
C ASP A 496 7.79 -9.80 -1.14
N PRO A 497 6.81 -8.92 -0.85
CA PRO A 497 6.91 -7.50 -1.19
C PRO A 497 8.00 -6.81 -0.36
N SER A 498 8.93 -6.19 -1.09
CA SER A 498 9.92 -5.20 -0.63
C SER A 498 10.73 -5.56 0.62
N ARG A 499 11.79 -6.37 0.44
CA ARG A 499 12.76 -6.71 1.50
C ARG A 499 13.56 -5.49 1.96
N CYS A 500 13.92 -4.60 1.03
CA CYS A 500 14.56 -3.32 1.33
C CYS A 500 14.32 -2.30 0.21
N PHE A 501 14.68 -1.04 0.48
CA PHE A 501 14.74 0.00 -0.55
C PHE A 501 15.96 0.91 -0.39
N VAL A 502 16.37 1.54 -1.49
CA VAL A 502 17.47 2.50 -1.58
C VAL A 502 17.01 3.74 -2.34
N HIS A 503 17.24 4.93 -1.78
CA HIS A 503 16.94 6.23 -2.42
C HIS A 503 18.16 7.15 -2.32
N TYR A 504 18.56 7.77 -3.43
CA TYR A 504 19.54 8.85 -3.43
C TYR A 504 19.05 10.08 -4.19
N ALA A 505 19.57 11.26 -3.85
CA ALA A 505 19.32 12.52 -4.56
C ALA A 505 20.47 13.55 -4.38
N ASP A 506 20.51 14.56 -5.25
CA ASP A 506 21.39 15.75 -5.15
C ASP A 506 20.84 16.84 -4.22
N SER A 507 19.71 16.58 -3.56
CA SER A 507 19.12 17.47 -2.54
C SER A 507 18.68 16.65 -1.33
N SER A 508 18.65 17.26 -0.14
CA SER A 508 18.32 16.53 1.09
C SER A 508 16.97 15.84 0.99
N LEU A 509 16.97 14.54 1.29
CA LEU A 509 15.80 13.65 1.34
C LEU A 509 15.28 13.46 2.78
N PHE A 510 16.02 13.90 3.79
CA PHE A 510 15.75 13.55 5.18
C PHE A 510 14.62 14.40 5.76
N GLY A 511 13.64 13.74 6.38
CA GLY A 511 12.49 14.40 7.01
C GLY A 511 11.53 15.06 6.02
N LYS A 512 11.69 14.81 4.71
CA LYS A 512 10.74 15.22 3.68
C LYS A 512 9.80 14.07 3.37
N LEU A 513 8.50 14.33 3.45
CA LEU A 513 7.50 13.41 2.92
C LEU A 513 7.57 13.51 1.40
N VAL A 514 7.83 12.40 0.71
CA VAL A 514 7.74 12.29 -0.75
C VAL A 514 6.44 11.54 -1.04
N TYR A 515 5.52 12.17 -1.76
CA TYR A 515 4.29 11.58 -2.24
C TYR A 515 4.60 11.09 -3.67
N ASP A 516 4.29 9.81 -3.91
CA ASP A 516 4.91 8.95 -4.92
C ASP A 516 5.19 9.53 -6.32
N PRO A 517 6.21 8.98 -7.02
CA PRO A 517 6.43 9.25 -8.43
C PRO A 517 5.45 8.49 -9.34
N ILE A 518 5.15 9.09 -10.48
CA ILE A 518 4.11 8.66 -11.43
C ILE A 518 4.53 7.39 -12.22
N PHE A 519 4.28 6.19 -11.69
CA PHE A 519 4.37 4.90 -12.39
C PHE A 519 3.65 4.85 -13.76
N LEU A 520 4.34 4.41 -14.81
CA LEU A 520 3.74 3.98 -16.08
C LEU A 520 3.84 2.45 -16.17
N TYR A 521 2.73 1.74 -16.43
CA TYR A 521 2.72 0.28 -16.58
C TYR A 521 1.88 -0.15 -17.79
N CYS A 522 2.26 -1.25 -18.44
CA CYS A 522 1.50 -1.81 -19.58
C CYS A 522 0.46 -2.82 -19.05
N ILE A 523 -0.82 -2.68 -19.45
CA ILE A 523 -1.81 -3.78 -19.39
C ILE A 523 -2.09 -4.22 -20.82
N GLY A 524 -1.58 -5.39 -21.19
CA GLY A 524 -1.58 -5.82 -22.59
C GLY A 524 -0.75 -4.86 -23.44
N ASN A 525 -1.31 -4.38 -24.56
CA ASN A 525 -0.61 -3.46 -25.48
C ASN A 525 -0.76 -1.98 -25.10
N ASN A 526 -1.51 -1.66 -24.03
CA ASN A 526 -1.85 -0.30 -23.67
C ASN A 526 -0.94 0.22 -22.54
N LEU A 527 -0.26 1.34 -22.80
CA LEU A 527 0.44 2.13 -21.78
C LEU A 527 -0.57 2.78 -20.84
N LYS A 528 -0.44 2.58 -19.52
CA LYS A 528 -1.17 3.30 -18.48
C LYS A 528 -0.20 4.13 -17.66
N SER A 529 -0.60 5.36 -17.35
CA SER A 529 0.10 6.27 -16.44
C SER A 529 -0.63 6.35 -15.11
N THR A 530 0.10 6.54 -14.03
CA THR A 530 -0.44 7.02 -12.75
C THR A 530 -0.63 8.53 -12.74
N GLN A 531 -0.57 9.25 -13.88
CA GLN A 531 -0.97 10.67 -13.95
C GLN A 531 -2.47 10.89 -13.68
N ASN A 532 -3.24 9.82 -13.48
CA ASN A 532 -4.58 9.89 -12.88
C ASN A 532 -4.56 9.70 -11.35
N ILE A 533 -3.38 9.75 -10.75
CA ILE A 533 -3.09 9.84 -9.32
C ILE A 533 -2.31 11.15 -9.16
N LEU A 534 -3.05 12.25 -9.17
CA LEU A 534 -2.58 13.54 -8.69
C LEU A 534 -2.26 13.39 -7.21
N TYR A 535 -1.01 13.51 -6.76
CA TYR A 535 -0.71 14.14 -5.48
C TYR A 535 0.56 14.98 -5.55
N SER A 536 0.38 16.27 -5.23
CA SER A 536 1.35 16.98 -4.41
C SER A 536 1.54 16.21 -3.12
N LYS A 537 2.76 15.80 -2.84
CA LYS A 537 3.66 16.51 -1.93
C LYS A 537 5.02 15.79 -1.94
#